data_AF-A0A9W4HG71-F1
#
_entry.id   AF-A0A9W4HG71-F1
#
_cell.length_a   1.000
_cell.length_b   1.000
_cell.length_c   1.000
_cell.angle_alpha   90.00
_cell.angle_beta   90.00
_cell.angle_gamma   90.00
#
_symmetry.space_group_name_H-M   'P 1'
#
loop_
_entity.id
_entity.type
_entity.pdbx_description
1 polymer ?
#
loop_
_entity_poly.entity_id
_entity_poly.type
_entity_poly.pdbx_seq_one_letter_code
_entity_poly.pdbx_strand_id
1 'polypeptide(L)'
;MLPNVYVSAWSSKILIFLRPGLPKRFQTFLFFRVKNRVDFKNRLKTFIPKIITGQDACEMSEIIKKARKEAQDAKRSAKLQGLPGINISFTSTGLEALGAFVNTKDQFLVQQDEELSTVFQD
;
A
#
# COMPACT_ATOMS: atom_id res chain seq x y z
N MET A 1 4.20 -25.63 -7.06
CA MET A 1 3.30 -24.56 -6.57
C MET A 1 4.11 -23.83 -5.52
N LEU A 2 4.67 -22.66 -5.83
CA LEU A 2 5.57 -21.94 -4.92
C LEU A 2 4.76 -20.95 -4.07
N PRO A 3 5.02 -20.84 -2.75
CA PRO A 3 4.31 -19.92 -1.89
C PRO A 3 4.69 -18.48 -2.24
N ASN A 4 3.69 -17.65 -2.55
CA ASN A 4 3.88 -16.22 -2.72
C ASN A 4 4.02 -15.59 -1.33
N VAL A 5 5.24 -15.57 -0.80
CA VAL A 5 5.55 -14.86 0.44
C VAL A 5 5.61 -13.36 0.15
N TYR A 6 4.65 -12.62 0.69
CA TYR A 6 4.58 -11.16 0.61
C TYR A 6 5.43 -10.55 1.74
N VAL A 7 6.70 -10.28 1.47
CA VAL A 7 7.55 -9.52 2.41
C VAL A 7 7.36 -8.03 2.15
N SER A 8 6.57 -7.36 2.98
CA SER A 8 6.58 -5.90 3.10
C SER A 8 7.55 -5.49 4.20
N ALA A 9 8.80 -5.21 3.84
CA ALA A 9 9.67 -4.44 4.72
C ALA A 9 9.25 -2.95 4.71
N TRP A 10 9.70 -2.19 5.70
CA TRP A 10 10.16 -0.80 5.61
C TRP A 10 9.56 0.24 6.57
N SER A 11 10.50 1.09 6.98
CA SER A 11 10.54 2.05 8.08
C SER A 11 9.66 3.29 7.92
N SER A 12 9.09 3.72 9.05
CA SER A 12 8.63 5.08 9.45
C SER A 12 7.63 5.88 8.59
N LYS A 13 7.17 5.40 7.43
CA LYS A 13 6.10 6.05 6.64
C LYS A 13 4.99 5.04 6.30
N ILE A 14 4.11 4.85 7.28
CA ILE A 14 3.00 3.87 7.29
C ILE A 14 2.16 3.96 6.00
N LEU A 15 2.24 2.90 5.19
CA LEU A 15 1.29 2.64 4.11
C LEU A 15 -0.02 2.11 4.72
N ILE A 16 -1.10 2.81 4.40
CA ILE A 16 -2.56 2.56 4.32
C ILE A 16 -3.21 1.23 4.76
N PHE A 17 -2.48 0.16 5.10
CA PHE A 17 -3.06 -1.13 5.51
C PHE A 17 -3.21 -1.27 7.03
N LEU A 18 -2.45 -0.53 7.84
CA LEU A 18 -2.41 -0.74 9.30
C LEU A 18 -3.40 0.10 10.13
N ARG A 19 -3.95 1.23 9.64
CA ARG A 19 -5.12 1.97 10.20
C ARG A 19 -5.28 3.37 9.56
N PRO A 20 -6.53 3.88 9.39
CA PRO A 20 -7.71 3.14 8.95
C PRO A 20 -7.56 2.84 7.44
N GLY A 21 -7.95 1.64 7.01
CA GLY A 21 -7.80 1.22 5.61
C GLY A 21 -8.39 2.22 4.60
N LEU A 22 -7.84 2.24 3.39
CA LEU A 22 -8.30 3.14 2.32
C LEU A 22 -9.82 2.98 2.09
N PRO A 23 -10.62 4.06 2.17
CA PRO A 23 -12.05 3.99 1.91
C PRO A 23 -12.28 3.58 0.46
N LYS A 24 -12.90 2.41 0.24
CA LYS A 24 -13.07 1.83 -1.09
C LYS A 24 -14.49 1.30 -1.31
N ARG A 25 -15.02 1.51 -2.51
CA ARG A 25 -16.19 0.78 -3.04
C ARG A 25 -15.82 -0.23 -4.13
N PHE A 26 -14.80 0.12 -4.92
CA PHE A 26 -14.23 -0.71 -5.95
C PHE A 26 -12.70 -0.69 -5.82
N GLN A 27 -12.06 -1.81 -6.10
CA GLN A 27 -10.60 -1.94 -6.06
C GLN A 27 -10.15 -2.88 -7.18
N THR A 28 -9.11 -2.47 -7.90
CA THR A 28 -8.47 -3.27 -8.94
C THR A 28 -7.03 -3.54 -8.53
N PHE A 29 -6.59 -4.79 -8.70
CA PHE A 29 -5.20 -5.18 -8.47
C PHE A 29 -4.51 -5.40 -9.82
N LEU A 30 -3.39 -4.72 -10.03
CA LEU A 30 -2.53 -4.90 -11.20
C LEU A 30 -1.24 -5.59 -10.79
N PHE A 31 -1.11 -6.86 -11.16
CA PHE A 31 0.14 -7.60 -11.01
C PHE A 31 1.06 -7.30 -12.20
N PHE A 32 2.31 -6.98 -11.92
CA PHE A 32 3.29 -6.61 -12.95
C PHE A 32 4.64 -7.28 -12.71
N ARG A 33 5.41 -7.43 -13.77
CA ARG A 33 6.79 -7.92 -13.73
C ARG A 33 7.73 -6.86 -14.27
N VAL A 34 8.79 -6.56 -13.52
CA VAL A 34 9.84 -5.63 -13.95
C VAL A 34 10.66 -6.29 -15.06
N LYS A 35 10.64 -5.73 -16.27
CA LYS A 35 11.44 -6.20 -17.42
C LYS A 35 12.77 -5.47 -17.54
N ASN A 36 12.73 -4.14 -17.48
CA ASN A 36 13.90 -3.27 -17.52
C ASN A 36 13.96 -2.44 -16.23
N ARG A 37 15.01 -2.66 -15.44
CA ARG A 37 15.23 -1.99 -14.15
C ARG A 37 15.35 -0.48 -14.29
N VAL A 38 16.10 0.00 -15.28
CA VAL A 38 16.40 1.43 -15.43
C VAL A 38 15.14 2.18 -15.84
N ASP A 39 14.44 1.68 -16.85
CA ASP A 39 13.18 2.28 -17.32
C ASP A 39 12.12 2.25 -16.23
N PHE A 40 12.00 1.15 -15.50
CA PHE A 40 11.04 1.04 -14.42
C PHE A 40 11.33 2.06 -13.31
N LYS A 41 12.59 2.23 -12.89
CA LYS A 41 12.94 3.25 -11.88
C LYS A 41 12.63 4.67 -12.36
N ASN A 42 12.92 4.97 -13.62
CA ASN A 42 12.62 6.29 -14.20
C ASN A 42 11.10 6.55 -14.23
N ARG A 43 10.30 5.55 -14.63
CA ARG A 43 8.84 5.65 -14.62
C ARG A 43 8.27 5.70 -13.21
N LEU A 44 8.84 4.93 -12.27
CA LEU A 44 8.41 4.92 -10.88
C LEU A 44 8.57 6.31 -10.25
N LYS A 45 9.66 7.05 -10.55
CA LYS A 45 9.82 8.44 -10.09
C LYS A 45 8.66 9.34 -10.50
N THR A 46 8.16 9.18 -11.73
CA THR A 46 6.98 9.94 -12.21
C THR A 46 5.66 9.48 -11.57
N PHE A 47 5.65 8.26 -11.02
CA PHE A 47 4.47 7.65 -10.39
C PHE A 47 4.37 7.94 -8.90
N ILE A 48 5.49 8.19 -8.20
CA ILE A 48 5.53 8.47 -6.76
C ILE A 48 4.50 9.52 -6.31
N PRO A 49 4.33 10.67 -7.00
CA PRO A 49 3.36 11.68 -6.59
C PRO A 49 1.89 11.22 -6.64
N LYS A 50 1.62 10.10 -7.31
CA LYS A 50 0.27 9.52 -7.42
C LYS A 50 -0.02 8.47 -6.33
N ILE A 51 1.00 8.05 -5.58
CA ILE A 51 0.85 7.07 -4.49
C ILE A 51 0.23 7.78 -3.29
N ILE A 52 -0.85 7.21 -2.77
CA ILE A 52 -1.55 7.74 -1.60
C ILE A 52 -0.74 7.44 -0.34
N THR A 53 -0.53 8.49 0.45
CA THR A 53 0.09 8.38 1.77
C THR A 53 -0.95 8.07 2.85
N GLY A 54 -0.49 7.70 4.05
CA GLY A 54 -1.39 7.54 5.20
C GLY A 54 -2.16 8.82 5.54
N GLN A 55 -1.53 9.99 5.37
CA GLN A 55 -2.15 11.29 5.61
C GLN A 55 -3.30 11.56 4.64
N ASP A 56 -3.07 11.31 3.35
CA ASP A 56 -4.10 11.46 2.31
C ASP A 56 -5.32 10.58 2.61
N ALA A 57 -5.10 9.35 3.11
CA ALA A 57 -6.20 8.44 3.47
C ALA A 57 -7.02 8.95 4.67
N CYS A 58 -6.38 9.59 5.65
CA CYS A 58 -7.06 10.27 6.74
C CYS A 58 -7.92 11.44 6.22
N GLU A 59 -7.36 12.28 5.35
CA GLU A 59 -8.07 13.41 4.74
C GLU A 59 -9.27 12.96 3.89
N MET A 60 -9.09 11.93 3.07
CA MET A 60 -10.18 11.31 2.31
C MET A 60 -11.29 10.80 3.23
N SER A 61 -10.93 10.23 4.38
CA SER A 61 -11.91 9.75 5.37
C SER A 61 -12.71 10.90 5.97
N GLU A 62 -12.08 12.03 6.27
CA GLU A 62 -12.77 13.23 6.78
C GLU A 62 -13.70 13.85 5.73
N ILE A 63 -13.29 13.90 4.45
CA ILE A 63 -14.15 14.35 3.34
C ILE A 63 -15.41 13.48 3.26
N ILE A 64 -15.26 12.16 3.36
CA ILE A 64 -16.40 11.23 3.34
C ILE A 64 -17.31 11.42 4.56
N LYS A 65 -16.74 11.60 5.75
CA LYS A 65 -17.51 11.86 6.97
C LYS A 65 -18.32 13.15 6.86
N LYS A 66 -17.70 14.23 6.38
CA LYS A 66 -18.38 15.52 6.16
C LYS A 66 -19.53 15.39 5.16
N ALA A 67 -19.29 14.76 4.00
CA ALA A 67 -20.31 14.57 2.97
C ALA A 67 -21.48 13.69 3.46
N ARG A 68 -21.22 12.71 4.34
CA ARG A 68 -22.25 11.90 4.99
C ARG A 68 -23.09 12.72 5.96
N LYS A 69 -22.44 13.54 6.80
CA LYS A 69 -23.12 14.42 7.76
C LYS A 69 -24.04 15.42 7.06
N GLU A 70 -23.54 16.11 6.04
CA GLU A 70 -24.34 17.07 5.26
C GLU A 70 -25.55 16.42 4.58
N ALA A 71 -25.41 15.18 4.11
CA ALA A 71 -26.52 14.45 3.51
C ALA A 71 -27.56 14.03 4.56
N GLN A 72 -27.11 13.62 5.75
CA GLN A 72 -27.99 13.30 6.89
C GLN A 72 -28.79 14.53 7.34
N ASP A 73 -28.15 15.68 7.49
CA ASP A 73 -28.80 16.95 7.86
C ASP A 73 -29.85 17.36 6.83
N ALA A 74 -29.56 17.12 5.54
CA ALA A 74 -30.48 17.35 4.43
C ALA A 74 -31.48 16.20 4.18
N LYS A 75 -31.56 15.19 5.08
CA LYS A 75 -32.44 14.00 4.97
C LYS A 75 -32.38 13.29 3.60
N ARG A 76 -31.20 13.22 3.01
CA ARG A 76 -30.96 12.58 1.70
C ARG A 76 -29.78 11.61 1.77
N SER A 77 -29.64 10.77 0.75
CA SER A 77 -28.47 9.89 0.64
C SER A 77 -27.20 10.67 0.30
N ALA A 78 -26.08 10.25 0.91
CA ALA A 78 -24.76 10.81 0.62
C ALA A 78 -24.31 10.43 -0.79
N LYS A 79 -23.85 11.43 -1.57
CA LYS A 79 -23.25 11.20 -2.89
C LYS A 79 -21.88 10.56 -2.73
N LEU A 80 -21.54 9.66 -3.66
CA LEU A 80 -20.22 9.05 -3.71
C LEU A 80 -19.16 10.12 -4.00
N GLN A 81 -18.10 10.13 -3.20
CA GLN A 81 -16.96 11.01 -3.40
C GLN A 81 -15.96 10.35 -4.35
N GLY A 82 -15.55 11.07 -5.40
CA GLY A 82 -14.56 10.61 -6.37
C GLY A 82 -13.14 10.70 -5.80
N LEU A 83 -12.80 9.82 -4.87
CA LEU A 83 -11.52 9.81 -4.15
C LEU A 83 -10.70 8.56 -4.58
N PRO A 84 -10.11 8.54 -5.79
CA PRO A 84 -9.29 7.42 -6.22
C PRO A 84 -7.97 7.42 -5.42
N GLY A 85 -7.54 6.22 -5.04
CA GLY A 85 -6.25 6.03 -4.38
C GLY A 85 -5.45 4.90 -4.99
N ILE A 86 -4.14 5.13 -5.11
CA ILE A 86 -3.18 4.19 -5.68
C ILE A 86 -2.17 3.81 -4.61
N ASN A 87 -1.93 2.50 -4.49
CA ASN A 87 -0.86 1.93 -3.70
C ASN A 87 -0.01 1.01 -4.60
N ILE A 88 1.27 0.84 -4.27
CA ILE A 88 2.18 -0.07 -4.92
C ILE A 88 2.94 -0.88 -3.86
N SER A 89 3.03 -2.18 -4.08
CA SER A 89 3.82 -3.10 -3.26
C SER A 89 4.69 -3.97 -4.15
N PHE A 90 5.78 -4.48 -3.59
CA PHE A 90 6.72 -5.34 -4.28
C PHE A 90 6.87 -6.65 -3.51
N THR A 91 6.95 -7.76 -4.23
CA THR A 91 7.36 -9.04 -3.66
C THR A 91 8.87 -9.04 -3.40
N SER A 92 9.37 -9.99 -2.62
CA SER A 92 10.81 -10.21 -2.41
C SER A 92 11.56 -10.33 -3.73
N THR A 93 11.04 -11.13 -4.66
CA THR A 93 11.56 -11.31 -6.02
C THR A 93 11.51 -10.02 -6.85
N GLY A 94 10.50 -9.17 -6.64
CA GLY A 94 10.39 -7.86 -7.28
C GLY A 94 11.46 -6.87 -6.78
N LEU A 95 11.77 -6.88 -5.48
CA LEU A 95 12.84 -6.08 -4.90
C LEU A 95 14.22 -6.52 -5.40
N GLU A 96 14.46 -7.83 -5.46
CA GLU A 96 15.66 -8.42 -6.05
C GLU A 96 15.83 -8.00 -7.51
N ALA A 97 14.77 -8.08 -8.33
CA ALA A 97 14.79 -7.63 -9.72
C ALA A 97 15.06 -6.12 -9.87
N LEU A 98 14.73 -5.32 -8.85
CA LEU A 98 15.07 -3.89 -8.77
C LEU A 98 16.49 -3.63 -8.24
N GLY A 99 17.24 -4.69 -7.96
CA GLY A 99 18.54 -4.69 -7.30
C GLY A 99 18.52 -3.88 -6.00
N ALA A 100 17.39 -3.90 -5.31
CA ALA A 100 17.27 -3.48 -3.93
C ALA A 100 17.44 -4.76 -3.13
N PHE A 101 18.64 -4.99 -2.61
CA PHE A 101 18.86 -6.14 -1.73
C PHE A 101 17.90 -6.02 -0.55
N VAL A 102 17.11 -7.07 -0.30
CA VAL A 102 16.65 -7.34 1.07
C VAL A 102 17.94 -7.59 1.83
N ASN A 103 18.33 -6.68 2.71
CA ASN A 103 19.55 -6.85 3.47
C ASN A 103 19.43 -8.21 4.16
N THR A 104 20.39 -9.12 4.02
CA THR A 104 20.34 -10.44 4.69
C THR A 104 20.19 -10.30 6.21
N LYS A 105 20.60 -9.14 6.75
CA LYS A 105 20.34 -8.71 8.12
C LYS A 105 18.86 -8.46 8.43
N ASP A 106 18.08 -7.92 7.49
CA ASP A 106 16.65 -7.67 7.68
C ASP A 106 15.87 -8.98 7.76
N GLN A 107 16.29 -10.01 7.01
CA GLN A 107 15.71 -11.36 7.13
C GLN A 107 15.97 -11.97 8.51
N PHE A 108 17.17 -11.76 9.07
CA PHE A 108 17.51 -12.20 10.42
C PHE A 108 16.74 -11.43 11.50
N LEU A 109 16.54 -10.12 11.33
CA LEU A 109 15.77 -9.28 12.25
C LEU A 109 14.28 -9.67 12.26
N VAL A 110 13.69 -9.96 11.09
CA VAL A 110 12.30 -10.44 10.98
C VAL A 110 12.13 -11.84 11.59
N GLN A 111 13.16 -12.68 11.53
CA GLN A 111 13.15 -14.01 12.16
C GLN A 111 13.35 -13.98 13.68
N GLN A 112 14.00 -12.95 14.23
CA GLN A 112 14.21 -12.79 15.67
C GLN A 112 13.06 -12.11 16.40
N ASP A 113 12.26 -11.33 15.70
CA ASP A 113 11.08 -10.67 16.25
C ASP A 113 9.93 -11.69 16.35
N GLU A 114 9.55 -12.08 17.58
CA GLU A 114 8.52 -13.11 17.83
C GLU A 114 7.16 -12.74 17.21
N GLU A 115 6.78 -11.46 17.22
CA GLU A 115 5.50 -11.00 16.66
C GLU A 115 5.52 -11.04 15.13
N LEU A 116 6.65 -10.70 14.50
CA LEU A 116 6.78 -10.78 13.05
C LEU A 116 7.01 -12.21 12.55
N SER A 117 7.73 -13.04 13.29
CA SER A 117 8.04 -14.42 12.86
C SER A 117 6.79 -15.27 12.70
N THR A 118 5.77 -15.07 13.55
CA THR A 118 4.49 -15.79 13.49
C THR A 118 3.64 -15.42 12.28
N VAL A 119 3.88 -14.26 11.66
CA VAL A 119 3.19 -13.80 10.44
C VAL A 119 3.82 -14.42 9.17
N PHE A 120 5.07 -14.90 9.25
CA PHE A 120 5.85 -15.41 8.11
C PHE A 120 6.24 -16.90 8.22
N GLN A 121 5.71 -17.62 9.20
CA GLN A 121 5.81 -19.09 9.26
C GLN A 121 4.68 -19.72 8.43
N ASP A 122 5.05 -20.65 7.55
CA ASP A 122 4.13 -21.43 6.68
C ASP A 122 3.13 -22.28 7.48
#